data_AF-A0AAW0FD08-F1
#
_entry.id   AF-A0AAW0FD08-F1
#
_cell.length_a   1.000
_cell.length_b   1.000
_cell.length_c   1.000
_cell.angle_alpha   90.00
_cell.angle_beta   90.00
_cell.angle_gamma   90.00
#
_symmetry.space_group_name_H-M   'P 1'
#
loop_
_entity.id
_entity.type
_entity.pdbx_description
1 polymer ?
#
loop_
_entity_poly.entity_id
_entity_poly.type
_entity_poly.pdbx_seq_one_letter_code
_entity_poly.pdbx_strand_id
1 'polypeptide(L)'
;MNGIAPPLIPWVAEPPAPQGRYTQEQALDDLPGVAYALHLFLASHMVESEDYCHKCDPTAERMYFSTGIGLIQCVKSLMSFEDEDLLAALGHLKRGSAIAYQHRKRAASLPTRLVGLVVGSLNTSGVGWIKSMTPVERHAELVYAESLFERAVVGIAYSGDWLAFIKEALNMRTAFNIYRQLGKYLEVVDAEATARGQGPEDKSIDPHFRSGVYMGVGSSNLVLSMMPSRLVTLIELFGYRGDRQYGLDILYKAGGWTKDSHEPSITHEQE
;
A
#
# COMPACT_ATOMS: atom_id res chain seq x y z
N MET A 1 -11.71 16.16 28.97
CA MET A 1 -12.09 15.56 27.67
C MET A 1 -13.54 15.17 27.76
N ASN A 2 -14.42 15.95 27.13
CA ASN A 2 -15.86 15.70 27.18
C ASN A 2 -16.13 14.37 26.47
N GLY A 3 -16.76 13.43 27.18
CA GLY A 3 -17.11 12.10 26.67
C GLY A 3 -18.25 12.16 25.66
N ILE A 4 -17.95 12.66 24.47
CA ILE A 4 -18.81 12.47 23.30
C ILE A 4 -18.65 11.00 22.91
N ALA A 5 -19.76 10.27 22.89
CA ALA A 5 -19.75 8.88 22.43
C ALA A 5 -19.20 8.83 20.99
N PRO A 6 -18.38 7.81 20.64
CA PRO A 6 -17.86 7.68 19.30
C PRO A 6 -19.01 7.68 18.28
N PRO A 7 -18.82 8.29 17.10
CA PRO A 7 -19.85 8.33 16.07
C PRO A 7 -20.23 6.90 15.68
N LEU A 8 -21.55 6.65 15.63
CA LEU A 8 -22.07 5.36 15.22
C LEU A 8 -22.00 5.26 13.70
N ILE A 9 -21.08 4.45 13.18
CA ILE A 9 -21.11 4.05 11.78
C ILE A 9 -22.02 2.81 11.67
N PRO A 10 -23.17 2.88 10.95
CA PRO A 10 -24.16 1.80 10.95
C PRO A 10 -23.66 0.45 10.43
N TRP A 11 -22.59 0.44 9.64
CA TRP A 11 -22.08 -0.74 8.94
C TRP A 11 -20.76 -1.30 9.50
N VAL A 12 -20.10 -0.62 10.45
CA VAL A 12 -18.86 -1.11 11.06
C VAL A 12 -18.83 -0.86 12.56
N ALA A 13 -18.46 -1.89 13.33
CA ALA A 13 -18.30 -1.79 14.78
C ALA A 13 -16.84 -1.45 15.13
N GLU A 14 -16.63 -0.65 16.19
CA GLU A 14 -15.29 -0.36 16.70
C GLU A 14 -14.61 -1.66 17.16
N PRO A 15 -13.49 -2.08 16.55
CA PRO A 15 -12.77 -3.27 16.97
C PRO A 15 -11.97 -2.97 18.25
N PRO A 16 -11.66 -4.01 19.07
CA PRO A 16 -10.91 -3.82 20.30
C PRO A 16 -9.54 -3.20 20.00
N ALA A 17 -9.14 -2.23 20.82
CA ALA A 17 -7.81 -1.66 20.71
C ALA A 17 -6.75 -2.76 20.89
N PRO A 18 -5.62 -2.69 20.15
CA PRO A 18 -4.57 -3.69 20.26
C PRO A 18 -4.08 -3.86 21.70
N GLN A 19 -3.98 -5.11 22.17
CA GLN A 19 -3.57 -5.44 23.53
C GLN A 19 -2.13 -5.95 23.57
N GLY A 20 -1.40 -5.63 24.64
CA GLY A 20 -0.05 -6.11 24.86
C GLY A 20 1.04 -5.33 24.13
N ARG A 21 2.27 -5.86 24.18
CA ARG A 21 3.45 -5.24 23.55
C ARG A 21 3.46 -5.56 22.06
N TYR A 22 3.73 -4.55 21.24
CA TYR A 22 3.89 -4.74 19.79
C TYR A 22 5.03 -5.70 19.45
N THR A 23 4.78 -6.60 18.51
CA THR A 23 5.76 -7.48 17.88
C THR A 23 5.58 -7.44 16.37
N GLN A 24 6.66 -7.57 15.61
CA GLN A 24 6.58 -7.46 14.14
C GLN A 24 5.73 -8.59 13.54
N GLU A 25 5.77 -9.77 14.15
CA GLU A 25 5.04 -10.96 13.72
C GLU A 25 3.52 -10.79 13.82
N GLN A 26 3.07 -9.90 14.71
CA GLN A 26 1.65 -9.60 14.96
C GLN A 26 1.18 -8.35 14.23
N ALA A 27 1.98 -7.79 13.30
CA ALA A 27 1.62 -6.55 12.62
C ALA A 27 0.27 -6.63 11.89
N LEU A 28 -0.12 -7.81 11.37
CA LEU A 28 -1.39 -7.97 10.66
C LEU A 28 -2.62 -7.92 11.59
N ASP A 29 -2.45 -8.09 12.91
CA ASP A 29 -3.55 -8.00 13.87
C ASP A 29 -4.15 -6.58 13.96
N ASP A 30 -3.43 -5.58 13.42
CA ASP A 30 -3.85 -4.18 13.35
C ASP A 30 -4.81 -3.87 12.20
N LEU A 31 -4.93 -4.76 11.20
CA LEU A 31 -5.73 -4.53 9.99
C LEU A 31 -7.20 -4.14 10.28
N PRO A 32 -7.94 -4.83 11.17
CA PRO A 32 -9.32 -4.44 11.48
C PRO A 32 -9.41 -3.04 12.09
N GLY A 33 -8.46 -2.67 12.95
CA GLY A 33 -8.42 -1.35 13.57
C GLY A 33 -8.16 -0.24 12.55
N VAL A 34 -7.23 -0.46 11.63
CA VAL A 34 -6.92 0.52 10.57
C VAL A 34 -8.05 0.62 9.54
N ALA A 35 -8.71 -0.50 9.21
CA ALA A 35 -9.92 -0.47 8.39
C ALA A 35 -11.03 0.35 9.04
N TYR A 36 -11.27 0.19 10.35
CA TYR A 36 -12.21 1.01 11.10
C TYR A 36 -11.85 2.51 11.07
N ALA A 37 -10.56 2.84 11.28
CA ALA A 37 -10.09 4.21 11.17
C ALA A 37 -10.34 4.80 9.77
N LEU A 38 -10.13 4.02 8.71
CA LEU A 38 -10.41 4.42 7.34
C LEU A 38 -11.91 4.64 7.12
N HIS A 39 -12.79 3.77 7.65
CA HIS A 39 -14.23 3.98 7.58
C HIS A 39 -14.68 5.27 8.28
N LEU A 40 -14.12 5.58 9.45
CA LEU A 40 -14.36 6.88 10.12
C LEU A 40 -13.98 8.04 9.20
N PHE A 41 -12.77 7.98 8.61
CA PHE A 41 -12.30 9.01 7.70
C PHE A 41 -13.22 9.18 6.48
N LEU A 42 -13.59 8.07 5.81
CA LEU A 42 -14.48 8.07 4.64
C LEU A 42 -15.91 8.51 4.98
N ALA A 43 -16.37 8.26 6.20
CA ALA A 43 -17.63 8.77 6.73
C ALA A 43 -17.55 10.23 7.22
N SER A 44 -16.47 10.95 6.91
CA SER A 44 -16.22 12.34 7.31
C SER A 44 -16.02 12.56 8.82
N HIS A 45 -15.79 11.50 9.59
CA HIS A 45 -15.40 11.53 11.00
C HIS A 45 -13.86 11.59 11.13
N MET A 46 -13.26 12.66 10.61
CA MET A 46 -11.81 12.79 10.48
C MET A 46 -11.10 12.88 11.83
N VAL A 47 -11.64 13.65 12.77
CA VAL A 47 -11.04 13.82 14.11
C VAL A 47 -11.08 12.49 14.86
N GLU A 48 -12.20 11.78 14.78
CA GLU A 48 -12.40 10.51 15.45
C GLU A 48 -11.52 9.41 14.84
N SER A 49 -11.26 9.45 13.53
CA SER A 49 -10.31 8.57 12.85
C SER A 49 -8.87 8.77 13.36
N GLU A 50 -8.44 10.04 13.47
CA GLU A 50 -7.12 10.40 13.99
C GLU A 50 -6.96 10.02 15.47
N ASP A 51 -7.97 10.34 16.29
CA ASP A 51 -8.02 9.99 17.72
C ASP A 51 -7.99 8.46 17.93
N TYR A 52 -8.71 7.71 17.11
CA TYR A 52 -8.71 6.25 17.15
C TYR A 52 -7.33 5.68 16.82
N CYS A 53 -6.68 6.18 15.76
CA CYS A 53 -5.30 5.79 15.42
C CYS A 53 -4.35 6.09 16.58
N HIS A 54 -4.44 7.28 17.19
CA HIS A 54 -3.57 7.67 18.30
C HIS A 54 -3.81 6.83 19.56
N LYS A 55 -5.06 6.50 19.86
CA LYS A 55 -5.45 5.59 20.95
C LYS A 55 -4.86 4.19 20.76
N CYS A 56 -4.83 3.68 19.53
CA CYS A 56 -4.36 2.32 19.23
C CYS A 56 -2.85 2.20 19.09
N ASP A 57 -2.16 3.27 18.67
CA ASP A 57 -0.71 3.32 18.50
C ASP A 57 -0.10 4.61 19.09
N PRO A 58 -0.11 4.77 20.43
CA PRO A 58 0.38 6.01 21.07
C PRO A 58 1.89 6.20 20.91
N THR A 59 2.66 5.12 20.70
CA THR A 59 4.11 5.15 20.48
C THR A 59 4.48 5.28 19.01
N ALA A 60 3.51 5.20 18.10
CA ALA A 60 3.70 5.25 16.65
C ALA A 60 4.71 4.18 16.17
N GLU A 61 4.62 2.95 16.69
CA GLU A 61 5.51 1.83 16.38
C GLU A 61 4.84 0.74 15.52
N ARG A 62 3.51 0.74 15.47
CA ARG A 62 2.72 -0.27 14.75
C ARG A 62 2.72 0.00 13.26
N MET A 63 3.04 -1.02 12.45
CA MET A 63 3.22 -0.85 11.01
C MET A 63 1.97 -0.27 10.33
N TYR A 64 0.80 -0.90 10.50
CA TYR A 64 -0.41 -0.44 9.81
C TYR A 64 -0.97 0.85 10.37
N PHE A 65 -0.96 1.06 11.69
CA PHE A 65 -1.45 2.33 12.22
C PHE A 65 -0.58 3.49 11.76
N SER A 66 0.75 3.30 11.69
CA SER A 66 1.68 4.33 11.21
C SER A 66 1.54 4.62 9.71
N THR A 67 1.32 3.61 8.87
CA THR A 67 1.05 3.83 7.44
C THR A 67 -0.37 4.35 7.19
N GLY A 68 -1.36 3.84 7.93
CA GLY A 68 -2.77 4.25 7.84
C GLY A 68 -2.98 5.72 8.22
N ILE A 69 -2.39 6.20 9.33
CA ILE A 69 -2.42 7.64 9.64
C ILE A 69 -1.66 8.45 8.58
N GLY A 70 -0.60 7.90 8.00
CA GLY A 70 0.12 8.50 6.87
C GLY A 70 -0.80 8.74 5.67
N LEU A 71 -1.58 7.74 5.28
CA LEU A 71 -2.56 7.84 4.20
C LEU A 71 -3.68 8.85 4.52
N ILE A 72 -4.23 8.83 5.73
CA ILE A 72 -5.25 9.80 6.16
C ILE A 72 -4.73 11.23 6.05
N GLN A 73 -3.52 11.49 6.59
CA GLN A 73 -2.90 12.82 6.49
C GLN A 73 -2.54 13.18 5.05
N CYS A 74 -2.12 12.21 4.22
CA CYS A 74 -1.89 12.40 2.79
C CYS A 74 -3.14 12.96 2.11
N VAL A 75 -4.29 12.29 2.23
CA VAL A 75 -5.55 12.74 1.61
C VAL A 75 -5.97 14.11 2.15
N LYS A 76 -5.95 14.30 3.48
CA LYS A 76 -6.29 15.57 4.12
C LYS A 76 -5.43 16.73 3.60
N SER A 77 -4.11 16.52 3.50
CA SER A 77 -3.18 17.53 3.00
C SER A 77 -3.38 17.89 1.53
N LEU A 78 -3.77 16.92 0.70
CA LEU A 78 -4.09 17.17 -0.71
C LEU A 78 -5.43 17.88 -0.88
N MET A 79 -6.37 17.72 0.06
CA MET A 79 -7.65 18.41 0.07
C MET A 79 -7.52 19.87 0.52
N SER A 80 -6.74 20.14 1.57
CA SER A 80 -6.50 21.52 2.04
C SER A 80 -5.49 22.26 1.16
N PHE A 81 -4.48 21.55 0.66
CA PHE A 81 -3.34 22.10 -0.08
C PHE A 81 -2.57 23.19 0.69
N GLU A 82 -2.69 23.18 2.02
CA GLU A 82 -1.96 24.09 2.91
C GLU A 82 -0.56 23.55 3.19
N ASP A 83 0.46 24.42 3.18
CA ASP A 83 1.86 24.03 3.37
C ASP A 83 2.08 23.30 4.72
N GLU A 84 1.38 23.74 5.78
CA GLU A 84 1.46 23.12 7.10
C GLU A 84 0.95 21.67 7.08
N ASP A 85 -0.17 21.42 6.39
CA ASP A 85 -0.76 20.09 6.28
C ASP A 85 0.09 19.18 5.39
N LEU A 86 0.62 19.70 4.28
CA LEU A 86 1.53 18.96 3.38
C LEU A 86 2.81 18.55 4.12
N LEU A 87 3.40 19.45 4.92
CA LEU A 87 4.58 19.17 5.73
C LEU A 87 4.28 18.14 6.83
N ALA A 88 3.14 18.25 7.50
CA ALA A 88 2.71 17.30 8.51
C ALA A 88 2.55 15.90 7.90
N ALA A 89 1.83 15.79 6.79
CA ALA A 89 1.65 14.54 6.04
C ALA A 89 2.99 13.92 5.63
N LEU A 90 3.94 14.70 5.11
CA LEU A 90 5.30 14.22 4.80
C LEU A 90 6.02 13.65 6.03
N GLY A 91 5.79 14.21 7.21
CA GLY A 91 6.30 13.69 8.48
C GLY A 91 5.74 12.30 8.81
N HIS A 92 4.42 12.14 8.70
CA HIS A 92 3.75 10.84 8.92
C HIS A 92 4.21 9.80 7.89
N LEU A 93 4.24 10.14 6.60
CA LEU A 93 4.66 9.24 5.52
C LEU A 93 6.13 8.80 5.65
N LYS A 94 7.02 9.70 6.08
CA LYS A 94 8.42 9.32 6.39
C LYS A 94 8.48 8.30 7.52
N ARG A 95 7.72 8.50 8.60
CA ARG A 95 7.66 7.57 9.74
C ARG A 95 7.08 6.22 9.32
N GLY A 96 5.93 6.22 8.66
CA GLY A 96 5.29 5.00 8.15
C GLY A 96 6.22 4.21 7.23
N SER A 97 6.88 4.87 6.28
CA SER A 97 7.87 4.22 5.41
C SER A 97 9.07 3.62 6.17
N ALA A 98 9.52 4.28 7.23
CA ALA A 98 10.64 3.78 8.03
C ALA A 98 10.24 2.53 8.84
N ILE A 99 9.04 2.52 9.40
CA ILE A 99 8.51 1.38 10.16
C ILE A 99 8.23 0.21 9.22
N ALA A 100 7.55 0.45 8.10
CA ALA A 100 7.33 -0.57 7.06
C ALA A 100 8.66 -1.20 6.62
N TYR A 101 9.69 -0.38 6.40
CA TYR A 101 11.03 -0.88 6.04
C TYR A 101 11.63 -1.83 7.09
N GLN A 102 11.39 -1.59 8.38
CA GLN A 102 11.87 -2.48 9.46
C GLN A 102 11.18 -3.85 9.48
N HIS A 103 9.99 -3.97 8.89
CA HIS A 103 9.21 -5.21 8.79
C HIS A 103 9.49 -5.97 7.48
N ARG A 104 10.22 -5.35 6.54
CA ARG A 104 10.59 -6.01 5.28
C ARG A 104 11.61 -7.10 5.53
N LYS A 105 11.54 -8.14 4.71
CA LYS A 105 12.54 -9.20 4.69
C LYS A 105 13.92 -8.59 4.48
N ARG A 106 14.84 -8.83 5.42
CA ARG A 106 16.19 -8.25 5.37
C ARG A 106 16.87 -8.63 4.05
N ALA A 107 17.22 -7.61 3.27
CA ALA A 107 18.01 -7.80 2.07
C ALA A 107 19.33 -8.48 2.44
N ALA A 108 19.70 -9.53 1.70
CA ALA A 108 20.95 -10.21 1.96
C ALA A 108 22.14 -9.24 1.77
N SER A 109 23.26 -9.53 2.44
CA SER A 109 24.48 -8.75 2.32
C SER A 109 24.89 -8.57 0.85
N LEU A 110 25.58 -7.47 0.51
CA LEU A 110 26.07 -7.19 -0.86
C LEU A 110 26.76 -8.41 -1.51
N PRO A 111 27.66 -9.14 -0.82
CA PRO A 111 28.23 -10.39 -1.34
C PRO A 111 27.18 -11.44 -1.69
N THR A 112 26.18 -11.65 -0.83
CA THR A 112 25.09 -12.62 -1.06
C THR A 112 24.21 -12.24 -2.25
N ARG A 113 23.96 -10.93 -2.46
CA ARG A 113 23.20 -10.44 -3.62
C ARG A 113 23.92 -10.71 -4.94
N LEU A 114 25.24 -10.56 -4.98
CA LEU A 114 26.05 -10.86 -6.17
C LEU A 114 26.07 -12.36 -6.49
N VAL A 115 26.18 -13.22 -5.47
CA VAL A 115 26.09 -14.67 -5.63
C VAL A 115 24.69 -15.10 -6.10
N GLY A 116 23.64 -14.41 -5.64
CA GLY A 116 22.26 -14.63 -6.05
C GLY A 116 21.95 -14.35 -7.52
N LEU A 117 22.82 -13.63 -8.24
CA LEU A 117 22.71 -13.46 -9.69
C LEU A 117 23.16 -14.69 -10.48
N VAL A 118 24.04 -15.52 -9.88
CA VAL A 118 24.60 -16.72 -10.50
C VAL A 118 23.88 -17.97 -10.00
N VAL A 119 23.43 -17.96 -8.74
CA VAL A 119 22.74 -19.07 -8.09
C VAL A 119 21.29 -18.69 -7.87
N GLY A 120 20.38 -19.22 -8.70
CA GLY A 120 18.95 -18.88 -8.66
C GLY A 120 18.28 -19.12 -7.29
N SER A 121 18.79 -20.06 -6.48
CA SER A 121 18.29 -20.31 -5.12
C SER A 121 18.69 -19.24 -4.09
N LEU A 122 19.62 -18.35 -4.43
CA LEU A 122 20.06 -17.21 -3.61
C LEU A 122 19.57 -15.87 -4.20
N ASN A 123 18.66 -15.91 -5.17
CA ASN A 123 18.10 -14.70 -5.77
C ASN A 123 17.31 -13.91 -4.71
N THR A 124 17.69 -12.64 -4.54
CA THR A 124 17.13 -11.70 -3.56
C THR A 124 16.10 -10.76 -4.18
N SER A 125 15.59 -11.12 -5.36
CA SER A 125 14.63 -10.34 -6.14
C SER A 125 13.67 -11.25 -6.92
N GLY A 126 12.52 -10.70 -7.31
CA GLY A 126 11.54 -11.40 -8.14
C GLY A 126 10.66 -12.38 -7.37
N VAL A 127 9.90 -13.18 -8.12
CA VAL A 127 8.79 -14.00 -7.59
C VAL A 127 9.27 -15.03 -6.56
N GLY A 128 10.43 -15.67 -6.77
CA GLY A 128 10.98 -16.64 -5.81
C GLY A 128 11.32 -16.02 -4.45
N TRP A 129 11.82 -14.78 -4.46
CA TRP A 129 12.09 -14.02 -3.23
C TRP A 129 10.78 -13.71 -2.48
N ILE A 130 9.75 -13.25 -3.18
CA ILE A 130 8.44 -12.95 -2.59
C ILE A 130 7.75 -14.23 -2.06
N LYS A 131 7.88 -15.37 -2.77
CA LYS A 131 7.39 -16.67 -2.28
C LYS A 131 8.04 -17.11 -0.96
N SER A 132 9.26 -16.68 -0.71
CA SER A 132 9.99 -17.01 0.51
C SER A 132 9.70 -16.07 1.70
N MET A 133 8.84 -15.06 1.50
CA MET A 133 8.45 -14.10 2.54
C MET A 133 7.31 -14.63 3.40
N THR A 134 7.29 -14.22 4.67
CA THR A 134 6.11 -14.38 5.53
C THR A 134 4.95 -13.49 5.03
N PRO A 135 3.71 -13.71 5.47
CA PRO A 135 2.60 -12.79 5.19
C PRO A 135 2.89 -11.35 5.63
N VAL A 136 3.47 -11.16 6.83
CA VAL A 136 3.88 -9.84 7.34
C VAL A 136 4.92 -9.19 6.42
N GLU A 137 5.95 -9.93 5.99
CA GLU A 137 6.99 -9.39 5.13
C GLU A 137 6.46 -8.97 3.75
N ARG A 138 5.48 -9.70 3.20
CA ARG A 138 4.81 -9.32 1.94
C ARG A 138 3.99 -8.03 2.12
N HIS A 139 3.23 -7.94 3.19
CA HIS A 139 2.51 -6.73 3.55
C HIS A 139 3.45 -5.55 3.81
N ALA A 140 4.61 -5.78 4.43
CA ALA A 140 5.63 -4.75 4.64
C ALA A 140 6.20 -4.22 3.32
N GLU A 141 6.39 -5.07 2.28
CA GLU A 141 6.75 -4.62 0.94
C GLU A 141 5.64 -3.74 0.33
N LEU A 142 4.38 -4.16 0.47
CA LEU A 142 3.21 -3.44 -0.02
C LEU A 142 3.07 -2.05 0.62
N VAL A 143 2.96 -1.98 1.94
CA VAL A 143 2.72 -0.70 2.66
C VAL A 143 3.94 0.23 2.60
N TYR A 144 5.14 -0.32 2.40
CA TYR A 144 6.33 0.48 2.08
C TYR A 144 6.20 1.13 0.69
N ALA A 145 5.71 0.41 -0.32
CA ALA A 145 5.46 0.96 -1.64
C ALA A 145 4.35 2.02 -1.63
N GLU A 146 3.26 1.79 -0.89
CA GLU A 146 2.18 2.76 -0.66
C GLU A 146 2.72 4.05 -0.03
N SER A 147 3.45 3.93 1.08
CA SER A 147 4.05 5.09 1.76
C SER A 147 5.02 5.87 0.85
N LEU A 148 5.80 5.18 0.00
CA LEU A 148 6.68 5.85 -0.96
C LEU A 148 5.90 6.56 -2.07
N PHE A 149 4.81 5.97 -2.53
CA PHE A 149 3.94 6.55 -3.54
C PHE A 149 3.25 7.80 -3.01
N GLU A 150 2.61 7.70 -1.85
CA GLU A 150 1.98 8.83 -1.15
C GLU A 150 2.99 9.95 -0.86
N ARG A 151 4.18 9.59 -0.36
CA ARG A 151 5.24 10.57 -0.10
C ARG A 151 5.69 11.29 -1.37
N ALA A 152 5.77 10.57 -2.49
CA ALA A 152 6.11 11.18 -3.76
C ALA A 152 5.02 12.16 -4.22
N VAL A 153 3.74 11.79 -4.08
CA VAL A 153 2.61 12.66 -4.45
C VAL A 153 2.61 13.93 -3.60
N VAL A 154 2.60 13.81 -2.27
CA VAL A 154 2.61 14.96 -1.35
C VAL A 154 3.90 15.77 -1.50
N GLY A 155 5.04 15.09 -1.67
CA GLY A 155 6.33 15.74 -1.84
C GLY A 155 6.42 16.56 -3.13
N ILE A 156 5.81 16.07 -4.22
CA ILE A 156 5.70 16.83 -5.48
C ILE A 156 4.76 18.02 -5.30
N ALA A 157 3.61 17.83 -4.64
CA ALA A 157 2.64 18.90 -4.38
C ALA A 157 3.24 20.03 -3.52
N TYR A 158 4.02 19.66 -2.51
CA TYR A 158 4.75 20.60 -1.66
C TYR A 158 5.99 21.21 -2.36
N SER A 159 6.62 20.48 -3.29
CA SER A 159 7.89 20.92 -3.85
C SER A 159 7.74 22.13 -4.77
N GLY A 160 8.39 23.24 -4.38
CA GLY A 160 8.72 24.37 -5.26
C GLY A 160 10.11 24.24 -5.92
N ASP A 161 10.85 23.15 -5.67
CA ASP A 161 12.24 22.94 -6.08
C ASP A 161 12.42 21.71 -6.99
N TRP A 162 13.20 21.88 -8.05
CA TRP A 162 13.50 20.84 -9.04
C TRP A 162 14.28 19.65 -8.47
N LEU A 163 15.18 19.86 -7.49
CA LEU A 163 15.94 18.74 -6.91
C LEU A 163 15.06 17.87 -6.00
N ALA A 164 14.15 18.49 -5.24
CA ALA A 164 13.15 17.76 -4.47
C ALA A 164 12.25 16.90 -5.37
N PHE A 165 11.82 17.44 -6.51
CA PHE A 165 11.06 16.70 -7.51
C PHE A 165 11.78 15.43 -8.01
N ILE A 166 13.09 15.52 -8.33
CA ILE A 166 13.88 14.35 -8.76
C ILE A 166 13.91 13.26 -7.68
N LYS A 167 14.10 13.65 -6.42
CA LYS A 167 14.13 12.70 -5.30
C LYS A 167 12.79 11.96 -5.17
N GLU A 168 11.68 12.67 -5.29
CA GLU A 168 10.35 12.07 -5.21
C GLU A 168 10.01 11.21 -6.44
N ALA A 169 10.48 11.57 -7.63
CA ALA A 169 10.40 10.71 -8.81
C ALA A 169 11.13 9.38 -8.62
N LEU A 170 12.28 9.36 -7.92
CA LEU A 170 12.99 8.11 -7.58
C LEU A 170 12.21 7.25 -6.58
N ASN A 171 11.52 7.86 -5.62
CA ASN A 171 10.63 7.15 -4.69
C ASN A 171 9.46 6.51 -5.45
N MET A 172 8.81 7.26 -6.34
CA MET A 172 7.72 6.76 -7.18
C MET A 172 8.17 5.61 -8.08
N ARG A 173 9.36 5.70 -8.70
CA ARG A 173 9.94 4.60 -9.47
C ARG A 173 10.13 3.34 -8.61
N THR A 174 10.58 3.52 -7.38
CA THR A 174 10.77 2.40 -6.44
C THR A 174 9.44 1.75 -6.09
N ALA A 175 8.42 2.53 -5.77
CA ALA A 175 7.07 2.03 -5.50
C ALA A 175 6.51 1.24 -6.69
N PHE A 176 6.61 1.79 -7.92
CA PHE A 176 6.13 1.11 -9.14
C PHE A 176 6.84 -0.22 -9.40
N ASN A 177 8.14 -0.31 -9.09
CA ASN A 177 8.88 -1.57 -9.20
C ASN A 177 8.39 -2.61 -8.20
N ILE A 178 8.14 -2.21 -6.95
CA ILE A 178 7.63 -3.13 -5.93
C ILE A 178 6.25 -3.62 -6.34
N TYR A 179 5.31 -2.74 -6.71
CA TYR A 179 3.99 -3.14 -7.20
C TYR A 179 4.06 -4.10 -8.38
N ARG A 180 4.93 -3.83 -9.37
CA ARG A 180 5.12 -4.74 -10.51
C ARG A 180 5.64 -6.11 -10.08
N GLN A 181 6.51 -6.18 -9.08
CA GLN A 181 7.02 -7.45 -8.56
C GLN A 181 5.95 -8.21 -7.76
N LEU A 182 5.18 -7.54 -6.92
CA LEU A 182 4.08 -8.12 -6.16
C LEU A 182 2.94 -8.58 -7.08
N GLY A 183 2.61 -7.81 -8.12
CA GLY A 183 1.63 -8.18 -9.15
C GLY A 183 2.04 -9.43 -9.91
N LYS A 184 3.30 -9.50 -10.38
CA LYS A 184 3.86 -10.73 -10.99
C LYS A 184 3.84 -11.93 -10.05
N TYR A 185 4.04 -11.71 -8.76
CA TYR A 185 3.93 -12.76 -7.76
C TYR A 185 2.49 -13.30 -7.70
N LEU A 186 1.48 -12.43 -7.67
CA LEU A 186 0.06 -12.84 -7.71
C LEU A 186 -0.26 -13.62 -9.00
N GLU A 187 0.16 -13.14 -10.16
CA GLU A 187 -0.03 -13.84 -11.45
C GLU A 187 0.52 -15.27 -11.42
N VAL A 188 1.72 -15.47 -10.84
CA VAL A 188 2.35 -16.79 -10.75
C VAL A 188 1.61 -17.70 -9.78
N VAL A 189 1.26 -17.23 -8.57
CA VAL A 189 0.57 -18.09 -7.59
C VAL A 189 -0.85 -18.44 -8.03
N ASP A 190 -1.55 -17.51 -8.69
CA ASP A 190 -2.89 -17.72 -9.24
C ASP A 190 -2.85 -18.72 -10.42
N ALA A 191 -1.83 -18.64 -11.29
CA ALA A 191 -1.61 -19.63 -12.34
C ALA A 191 -1.31 -21.04 -11.76
N GLU A 192 -0.53 -21.10 -10.69
CA GLU A 192 -0.25 -22.37 -9.98
C GLU A 192 -1.50 -22.93 -9.30
N ALA A 193 -2.33 -22.10 -8.68
CA ALA A 193 -3.61 -22.51 -8.12
C ALA A 193 -4.56 -23.07 -9.20
N THR A 194 -4.61 -22.40 -10.35
CA THR A 194 -5.39 -22.85 -11.52
C THR A 194 -4.89 -24.21 -12.02
N ALA A 195 -3.57 -24.39 -12.14
CA ALA A 195 -2.96 -25.66 -12.55
C ALA A 195 -3.23 -26.80 -11.54
N ARG A 196 -3.39 -26.47 -10.25
CA ARG A 196 -3.82 -27.41 -9.19
C ARG A 196 -5.33 -27.64 -9.14
N GLY A 197 -6.13 -26.96 -9.97
CA GLY A 197 -7.60 -27.05 -9.95
C GLY A 197 -8.27 -26.39 -8.75
N GLN A 198 -7.60 -25.43 -8.10
CA GLN A 198 -8.09 -24.76 -6.88
C GLN A 198 -8.94 -23.50 -7.16
N GLY A 199 -9.11 -23.16 -8.44
CA GLY A 199 -9.79 -21.96 -8.90
C GLY A 199 -8.85 -20.95 -9.55
N PRO A 200 -9.38 -19.79 -9.98
CA PRO A 200 -8.63 -18.77 -10.70
C PRO A 200 -7.66 -17.98 -9.80
N GLU A 201 -7.80 -18.08 -8.48
CA GLU A 201 -6.99 -17.34 -7.51
C GLU A 201 -6.52 -18.26 -6.38
N ASP A 202 -5.30 -18.04 -5.90
CA ASP A 202 -4.79 -18.73 -4.72
C ASP A 202 -5.43 -18.16 -3.45
N LYS A 203 -6.30 -18.96 -2.81
CA LYS A 203 -7.03 -18.58 -1.59
C LYS A 203 -6.16 -18.52 -0.33
N SER A 204 -4.90 -18.95 -0.39
CA SER A 204 -3.96 -18.81 0.73
C SER A 204 -3.35 -17.41 0.84
N ILE A 205 -3.55 -16.57 -0.19
CA ILE A 205 -3.09 -15.19 -0.20
C ILE A 205 -4.09 -14.33 0.57
N ASP A 206 -3.55 -13.53 1.49
CA ASP A 206 -4.32 -12.58 2.27
C ASP A 206 -5.11 -11.61 1.35
N PRO A 207 -6.43 -11.41 1.58
CA PRO A 207 -7.27 -10.57 0.74
C PRO A 207 -6.83 -9.11 0.72
N HIS A 208 -6.46 -8.53 1.87
CA HIS A 208 -6.02 -7.14 1.95
C HIS A 208 -4.67 -6.93 1.25
N PHE A 209 -3.77 -7.92 1.30
CA PHE A 209 -2.55 -7.88 0.50
C PHE A 209 -2.88 -7.88 -0.99
N ARG A 210 -3.77 -8.77 -1.43
CA ARG A 210 -4.17 -8.89 -2.85
C ARG A 210 -4.81 -7.58 -3.34
N SER A 211 -5.76 -7.01 -2.58
CA SER A 211 -6.45 -5.78 -2.95
C SER A 211 -5.49 -4.58 -3.00
N GLY A 212 -4.58 -4.44 -2.03
CA GLY A 212 -3.55 -3.39 -2.06
C GLY A 212 -2.58 -3.53 -3.23
N VAL A 213 -2.18 -4.76 -3.59
CA VAL A 213 -1.37 -4.99 -4.81
C VAL A 213 -2.13 -4.59 -6.07
N TYR A 214 -3.42 -4.93 -6.17
CA TYR A 214 -4.27 -4.49 -7.29
C TYR A 214 -4.38 -2.96 -7.33
N MET A 215 -4.61 -2.31 -6.19
CA MET A 215 -4.62 -0.85 -6.09
C MET A 215 -3.34 -0.24 -6.64
N GLY A 216 -2.18 -0.73 -6.23
CA GLY A 216 -0.88 -0.21 -6.68
C GLY A 216 -0.56 -0.48 -8.15
N VAL A 217 -0.83 -1.70 -8.64
CA VAL A 217 -0.63 -2.05 -10.05
C VAL A 217 -1.57 -1.25 -10.95
N GLY A 218 -2.84 -1.14 -10.57
CA GLY A 218 -3.85 -0.39 -11.30
C GLY A 218 -3.53 1.11 -11.33
N SER A 219 -3.26 1.70 -10.16
CA SER A 219 -2.94 3.13 -10.03
C SER A 219 -1.64 3.50 -10.76
N SER A 220 -0.59 2.68 -10.68
CA SER A 220 0.66 2.96 -11.40
C SER A 220 0.47 2.96 -12.92
N ASN A 221 -0.33 2.03 -13.45
CA ASN A 221 -0.68 2.02 -14.87
C ASN A 221 -1.50 3.26 -15.29
N LEU A 222 -2.46 3.68 -14.46
CA LEU A 222 -3.22 4.91 -14.70
C LEU A 222 -2.32 6.14 -14.70
N VAL A 223 -1.50 6.33 -13.67
CA VAL A 223 -0.57 7.47 -13.56
C VAL A 223 0.36 7.53 -14.78
N LEU A 224 0.96 6.40 -15.16
CA LEU A 224 1.81 6.32 -16.34
C LEU A 224 1.05 6.63 -17.64
N SER A 225 -0.21 6.22 -17.76
CA SER A 225 -1.05 6.49 -18.94
C SER A 225 -1.50 7.95 -19.08
N MET A 226 -1.42 8.73 -18.00
CA MET A 226 -1.81 10.14 -17.95
C MET A 226 -0.61 11.08 -18.02
N MET A 227 0.61 10.56 -18.08
CA MET A 227 1.79 11.42 -18.18
C MET A 227 1.82 12.19 -19.51
N PRO A 228 2.30 13.45 -19.50
CA PRO A 228 2.53 14.20 -20.73
C PRO A 228 3.43 13.43 -21.69
N SER A 229 3.14 13.48 -23.00
CA SER A 229 3.85 12.67 -24.02
C SER A 229 5.37 12.82 -23.99
N ARG A 230 5.87 14.00 -23.59
CA ARG A 230 7.31 14.27 -23.43
C ARG A 230 7.97 13.45 -22.33
N LEU A 231 7.24 13.14 -21.25
CA LEU A 231 7.72 12.32 -20.14
C LEU A 231 7.54 10.83 -20.43
N VAL A 232 6.47 10.45 -21.14
CA VAL A 232 6.21 9.06 -21.56
C VAL A 232 7.40 8.48 -22.32
N THR A 233 7.94 9.20 -23.31
CA THR A 233 9.09 8.71 -24.10
C THR A 233 10.33 8.45 -23.25
N LEU A 234 10.58 9.27 -22.22
CA LEU A 234 11.71 9.08 -21.31
C LEU A 234 11.50 7.85 -20.42
N ILE A 235 10.28 7.63 -19.95
CA ILE A 235 9.94 6.55 -19.02
C ILE A 235 9.86 5.20 -19.75
N GLU A 236 9.41 5.19 -21.01
CA GLU A 236 9.45 4.02 -21.90
C GLU A 236 10.87 3.56 -22.20
N LEU A 237 11.83 4.48 -22.32
CA LEU A 237 13.25 4.16 -22.45
C LEU A 237 13.78 3.38 -21.23
N PHE A 238 13.20 3.59 -20.05
CA PHE A 238 13.50 2.83 -18.83
C PHE A 238 12.61 1.59 -18.65
N GLY A 239 11.80 1.22 -19.65
CA GLY A 239 11.02 -0.02 -19.68
C GLY A 239 9.69 0.04 -18.94
N TYR A 240 9.14 1.24 -18.70
CA TYR A 240 7.81 1.43 -18.13
C TYR A 240 6.85 1.95 -19.20
N ARG A 241 5.67 1.35 -19.29
CA ARG A 241 4.58 1.79 -20.14
C ARG A 241 3.30 1.68 -19.34
N GLY A 242 2.50 2.73 -19.35
CA GLY A 242 1.18 2.71 -18.73
C GLY A 242 0.13 2.19 -19.69
N ASP A 243 -0.71 1.28 -19.23
CA ASP A 243 -1.91 0.84 -19.94
C ASP A 243 -3.14 1.23 -19.14
N ARG A 244 -3.91 2.20 -19.65
CA ARG A 244 -5.10 2.71 -18.97
C ARG A 244 -6.17 1.65 -18.77
N GLN A 245 -6.42 0.83 -19.79
CA GLN A 245 -7.49 -0.15 -19.74
C GLN A 245 -7.13 -1.26 -18.75
N TYR A 246 -5.91 -1.77 -18.84
CA TYR A 246 -5.39 -2.73 -17.86
C TYR A 246 -5.42 -2.14 -16.43
N GLY A 247 -5.01 -0.88 -16.26
CA GLY A 247 -5.06 -0.20 -14.97
C GLY A 247 -6.46 -0.18 -14.35
N LEU A 248 -7.48 0.18 -15.15
CA LEU A 248 -8.88 0.16 -14.71
C LEU A 248 -9.37 -1.26 -14.42
N ASP A 249 -9.07 -2.24 -15.30
CA ASP A 249 -9.51 -3.63 -15.13
C ASP A 249 -8.97 -4.23 -13.82
N ILE A 250 -7.72 -3.93 -13.46
CA ILE A 250 -7.11 -4.36 -12.18
C ILE A 250 -7.77 -3.68 -10.98
N LEU A 251 -8.08 -2.38 -11.06
CA LEU A 251 -8.77 -1.68 -9.97
C LEU A 251 -10.19 -2.21 -9.74
N TYR A 252 -10.93 -2.47 -10.83
CA TYR A 252 -12.26 -3.07 -10.75
C TYR A 252 -12.21 -4.45 -10.09
N LYS A 253 -11.17 -5.24 -10.40
CA LYS A 253 -10.97 -6.57 -9.80
C LYS A 253 -10.89 -6.52 -8.27
N ALA A 254 -10.30 -5.48 -7.69
CA ALA A 254 -10.13 -5.36 -6.23
C ALA A 254 -11.46 -5.30 -5.47
N GLY A 255 -12.48 -4.65 -6.03
CA GLY A 255 -13.84 -4.61 -5.48
C GLY A 255 -14.79 -5.62 -6.10
N GLY A 256 -14.30 -6.54 -6.95
CA GLY A 256 -15.16 -7.50 -7.64
C GLY A 256 -16.16 -6.87 -8.61
N TRP A 257 -15.82 -5.71 -9.19
CA TRP A 257 -16.66 -5.01 -10.18
C TRP A 257 -16.55 -5.69 -11.55
N THR A 258 -17.69 -5.89 -12.21
CA THR A 258 -17.76 -6.47 -13.56
C THR A 258 -18.63 -5.60 -14.46
N LYS A 259 -18.51 -5.78 -15.78
CA LYS A 259 -19.37 -5.06 -16.75
C LYS A 259 -20.83 -5.56 -16.72
N ASP A 260 -21.05 -6.75 -16.17
CA ASP A 260 -22.32 -7.45 -16.21
C ASP A 260 -23.17 -7.21 -14.94
N SER A 261 -22.65 -6.48 -13.96
CA SER A 261 -23.32 -6.19 -12.68
C SER A 261 -23.22 -4.70 -12.31
N HIS A 262 -24.30 -4.18 -11.73
CA HIS A 262 -24.33 -2.85 -11.11
C HIS A 262 -23.83 -2.84 -9.66
N GLU A 263 -23.64 -4.02 -9.08
CA GLU A 263 -23.16 -4.20 -7.70
C GLU A 263 -21.83 -4.99 -7.70
N PRO A 264 -20.92 -4.70 -6.75
CA PRO A 264 -19.69 -5.46 -6.60
C PRO A 264 -19.97 -6.90 -6.15
N SER A 265 -19.16 -7.84 -6.64
CA SER A 265 -19.25 -9.25 -6.22
C SER A 265 -18.58 -9.54 -4.87
N ILE A 266 -17.74 -8.62 -4.38
CA ILE A 266 -17.16 -8.67 -3.04
C ILE A 266 -18.08 -7.87 -2.12
N THR A 267 -18.58 -8.51 -1.06
CA THR A 267 -19.47 -7.86 -0.09
C THR A 267 -18.67 -7.06 0.94
N HIS A 268 -19.34 -6.17 1.67
CA HIS A 268 -18.71 -5.40 2.75
C HIS A 268 -18.07 -6.30 3.83
N GLU A 269 -18.65 -7.46 4.12
CA GLU A 269 -18.07 -8.41 5.09
C GLU A 269 -16.82 -9.14 4.58
N GLN A 270 -16.55 -9.05 3.27
CA GLN A 270 -15.40 -9.67 2.60
C GLN A 270 -14.29 -8.67 2.28
N GLU A 271 -14.57 -7.37 2.39
CA GLU A 271 -13.64 -6.25 2.19
C GLU A 271 -12.71 -6.05 3.39
#